data_AF-A0A7C6SKK4-F1
#
_entry.id   AF-A0A7C6SKK4-F1
#
_cell.length_a   1.000
_cell.length_b   1.000
_cell.length_c   1.000
_cell.angle_alpha   90.00
_cell.angle_beta   90.00
_cell.angle_gamma   90.00
#
_symmetry.space_group_name_H-M   'P 1'
#
loop_
_entity.id
_entity.type
_entity.pdbx_description
1 polymer ?
#
loop_
_entity_poly.entity_id
_entity_poly.type
_entity_poly.pdbx_seq_one_letter_code
_entity_poly.pdbx_strand_id
1 'polypeptide(L)'
;MINNKKLHRMIPIIIILASCLFLSSCSVKDKTADPSEWGYDCTVTYDALGGTINSREIRETYYMKNSYIFKPSGSTNMLIEPVKDRFILVGWYTTKEDIKDANGNVTGHIFKSEDRWDFDEDRVQNDMTLYARWIPQGKIDYIDASTDEVMFSKNITEESAVQELSSAVEMLIAKSGYSFEGYYSDKNLRVPYDFTEYVHVALIPTNEEIYEQVQKKFPNYVNKVKYVEPADVEASAEQDTSDLFINKLGYEIATADVEIRTAIRKYKDELYENAINFYEENSSSKAIYLKYIEGGYANITKVDDLKSGGKIWFSGLDKLGNPVDGYIISNDIDFAGVSLTMAETFSGKIIGNGYSLKNITFNVSSKKIDNDISKSAGLFKELDGAYIENLTFEDMTVKLNVKSGIPVFVGTLAIQANNTDLKNVHFESLTIDTGRGDDGTATYKIGDVFLTDENNKLENVTGSNVTITASETAQVNVLLGQ
;
A
#
# COMPACT_ATOMS: atom_id res chain seq x y z
N MET A 1 7.29 58.68 25.76
CA MET A 1 8.66 58.56 26.31
C MET A 1 8.90 57.08 26.59
N ILE A 2 10.08 56.56 26.23
CA ILE A 2 10.52 55.14 26.22
C ILE A 2 10.11 54.39 24.94
N ASN A 3 10.97 53.69 24.19
CA ASN A 3 12.35 53.94 23.80
C ASN A 3 12.54 53.07 22.54
N ASN A 4 12.91 53.68 21.42
CA ASN A 4 13.18 53.01 20.15
C ASN A 4 14.50 52.23 20.26
N LYS A 5 14.47 50.95 20.62
CA LYS A 5 15.55 49.98 20.37
C LYS A 5 14.96 48.58 20.14
N LYS A 6 14.07 48.46 19.15
CA LYS A 6 13.93 47.21 18.39
C LYS A 6 14.98 47.22 17.29
N LEU A 7 15.47 46.04 16.95
CA LEU A 7 16.36 45.76 15.81
C LEU A 7 17.84 46.04 16.07
N HIS A 8 18.48 45.31 16.99
CA HIS A 8 19.87 44.86 16.89
C HIS A 8 20.17 43.91 18.06
N ARG A 9 20.91 42.83 17.76
CA ARG A 9 21.43 41.79 18.68
C ARG A 9 20.59 40.52 18.81
N MET A 10 20.38 39.87 17.67
CA MET A 10 20.65 38.43 17.56
C MET A 10 22.16 38.26 17.31
N ILE A 11 22.73 37.10 17.66
CA ILE A 11 24.08 36.56 17.30
C ILE A 11 25.18 36.73 18.39
N PRO A 12 25.74 35.60 18.89
CA PRO A 12 27.07 35.12 18.47
C PRO A 12 26.98 33.81 17.67
N ILE A 13 26.95 33.92 16.34
CA ILE A 13 27.96 33.51 15.35
C ILE A 13 28.13 31.99 15.25
N ILE A 14 27.09 31.34 14.75
CA ILE A 14 27.20 30.27 13.75
C ILE A 14 27.44 30.99 12.42
N ILE A 15 28.63 30.86 11.80
CA ILE A 15 28.84 31.30 10.41
C ILE A 15 29.01 30.05 9.55
N ILE A 16 28.01 29.83 8.71
CA ILE A 16 28.15 29.16 7.43
C ILE A 16 28.18 30.27 6.38
N LEU A 17 29.22 30.31 5.54
CA LEU A 17 29.10 30.93 4.23
C LEU A 17 30.02 30.23 3.22
N ALA A 18 29.38 29.45 2.35
CA ALA A 18 29.94 29.03 1.08
C ALA A 18 30.13 30.25 0.18
N SER A 19 31.36 30.62 -0.11
CA SER A 19 31.68 31.64 -1.12
C SER A 19 32.99 31.32 -1.83
N CYS A 20 32.95 30.35 -2.74
CA CYS A 20 33.87 30.30 -3.86
C CYS A 20 33.03 30.22 -5.12
N LEU A 21 32.65 31.36 -5.72
CA LEU A 21 32.31 31.47 -7.14
C LEU A 21 32.40 32.95 -7.58
N PHE A 22 33.39 33.22 -8.43
CA PHE A 22 33.58 34.33 -9.39
C PHE A 22 33.47 35.80 -8.94
N LEU A 23 34.63 36.46 -8.87
CA LEU A 23 34.77 37.83 -9.39
C LEU A 23 36.01 37.94 -10.28
N SER A 24 35.76 38.47 -11.46
CA SER A 24 36.72 38.88 -12.47
C SER A 24 37.78 39.83 -11.92
N SER A 25 39.03 39.59 -12.32
CA SER A 25 40.10 40.57 -12.57
C SER A 25 40.04 41.90 -11.79
N CYS A 26 40.76 41.98 -10.66
CA CYS A 26 41.67 43.09 -10.37
C CYS A 26 42.64 42.70 -9.25
N SER A 27 43.90 43.03 -9.46
CA SER A 27 45.08 42.69 -8.65
C SER A 27 45.01 43.21 -7.20
N VAL A 28 44.68 42.31 -6.26
CA VAL A 28 45.17 42.35 -4.87
C VAL A 28 45.57 40.91 -4.52
N LYS A 29 46.76 40.71 -3.96
CA LYS A 29 47.19 39.42 -3.40
C LYS A 29 46.41 39.19 -2.11
N ASP A 30 45.13 38.82 -2.21
CA ASP A 30 44.36 38.35 -1.08
C ASP A 30 44.83 36.93 -0.76
N LYS A 31 45.35 36.75 0.46
CA LYS A 31 45.58 35.43 1.04
C LYS A 31 44.27 34.65 0.94
N THR A 32 44.31 33.48 0.33
CA THR A 32 43.23 32.50 0.43
C THR A 32 42.92 32.30 1.93
N ALA A 33 41.67 32.48 2.34
CA ALA A 33 41.27 32.26 3.73
C ALA A 33 41.60 30.81 4.12
N ASP A 34 42.43 30.63 5.15
CA ASP A 34 42.79 29.33 5.70
C ASP A 34 41.96 29.11 6.98
N PRO A 35 41.00 28.16 6.97
CA PRO A 35 40.16 27.86 8.14
C PRO A 35 40.96 27.52 9.41
N SER A 36 42.20 27.04 9.26
CA SER A 36 43.12 26.76 10.37
C SER A 36 43.50 28.04 11.12
N GLU A 37 43.57 29.21 10.45
CA GLU A 37 43.78 30.51 11.11
C GLU A 37 42.62 30.89 12.05
N TRP A 38 41.47 30.20 11.97
CA TRP A 38 40.29 30.39 12.82
C TRP A 38 40.04 29.21 13.79
N GLY A 39 41.01 28.30 13.94
CA GLY A 39 40.93 27.15 14.85
C GLY A 39 40.15 25.95 14.31
N TYR A 40 39.82 25.95 13.00
CA TYR A 40 39.19 24.80 12.33
C TYR A 40 40.25 23.88 11.75
N ASP A 41 40.99 23.22 12.64
CA ASP A 41 42.19 22.45 12.32
C ASP A 41 41.92 21.00 11.85
N CYS A 42 40.66 20.57 11.79
CA CYS A 42 40.29 19.22 11.37
C CYS A 42 39.45 19.27 10.09
N THR A 43 39.94 18.63 9.03
CA THR A 43 39.18 18.41 7.80
C THR A 43 38.43 17.09 7.88
N VAL A 44 37.10 17.16 7.75
CA VAL A 44 36.24 15.98 7.63
C VAL A 44 35.73 15.86 6.21
N THR A 45 36.05 14.73 5.60
CA THR A 45 35.67 14.36 4.25
C THR A 45 34.46 13.43 4.28
N TYR A 46 33.32 13.90 3.79
CA TYR A 46 32.13 13.08 3.57
C TYR A 46 32.19 12.48 2.17
N ASP A 47 32.48 11.20 2.08
CA ASP A 47 32.47 10.41 0.85
C ASP A 47 31.13 9.68 0.70
N ALA A 48 30.35 10.09 -0.29
CA ALA A 48 29.02 9.53 -0.55
C ALA A 48 29.05 8.15 -1.21
N LEU A 49 30.21 7.60 -1.59
CA LEU A 49 30.37 6.25 -2.14
C LEU A 49 29.35 5.88 -3.23
N GLY A 50 29.42 6.63 -4.34
CA GLY A 50 28.54 6.49 -5.49
C GLY A 50 27.16 7.15 -5.33
N GLY A 51 26.89 7.78 -4.18
CA GLY A 51 25.84 8.79 -4.02
C GLY A 51 26.35 10.20 -4.27
N THR A 52 25.52 11.21 -4.02
CA THR A 52 25.93 12.63 -4.13
C THR A 52 25.40 13.49 -2.99
N ILE A 53 26.21 14.42 -2.52
CA ILE A 53 25.91 15.46 -1.52
C ILE A 53 26.00 16.82 -2.22
N ASN A 54 24.87 17.50 -2.40
CA ASN A 54 24.75 18.72 -3.21
C ASN A 54 25.42 18.54 -4.60
N SER A 55 25.10 17.44 -5.28
CA SER A 55 25.64 17.10 -6.62
C SER A 55 27.14 16.81 -6.68
N ARG A 56 27.79 16.49 -5.55
CA ARG A 56 29.20 16.05 -5.49
C ARG A 56 29.32 14.72 -4.76
N GLU A 57 30.19 13.84 -5.20
CA GLU A 57 30.43 12.57 -4.49
C GLU A 57 31.16 12.79 -3.17
N ILE A 58 32.06 13.78 -3.12
CA ILE A 58 32.86 14.10 -1.94
C ILE A 58 32.58 15.54 -1.50
N ARG A 59 32.41 15.72 -0.19
CA ARG A 59 32.31 17.03 0.46
C ARG A 59 33.31 17.13 1.60
N GLU A 60 34.14 18.18 1.57
CA GLU A 60 35.04 18.51 2.68
C GLU A 60 34.45 19.66 3.49
N THR A 61 34.59 19.57 4.80
CA THR A 61 34.20 20.62 5.76
C THR A 61 35.22 20.67 6.88
N TYR A 62 35.37 21.85 7.50
CA TYR A 62 36.39 22.11 8.50
C TYR A 62 35.72 22.26 9.87
N TYR A 63 36.30 21.63 10.89
CA TYR A 63 35.80 21.60 12.26
C TYR A 63 36.90 21.91 13.25
N MET A 64 36.51 22.39 14.43
CA MET A 64 37.43 22.53 15.55
C MET A 64 37.74 21.16 16.14
N LYS A 65 38.97 20.95 16.60
CA LYS A 65 39.31 19.74 17.35
C LYS A 65 38.41 19.59 18.56
N ASN A 66 37.97 18.36 18.82
CA ASN A 66 37.06 18.00 19.91
C ASN A 66 35.66 18.62 19.79
N SER A 67 35.20 18.93 18.57
CA SER A 67 33.82 19.37 18.33
C SER A 67 32.91 18.24 17.84
N TYR A 68 31.60 18.42 17.99
CA TYR A 68 30.63 17.72 17.16
C TYR A 68 30.78 18.13 15.69
N ILE A 69 30.31 17.28 14.79
CA ILE A 69 30.25 17.56 13.35
C ILE A 69 28.79 17.57 12.88
N PHE A 70 28.51 18.24 11.76
CA PHE A 70 27.14 18.28 11.24
C PHE A 70 26.77 16.96 10.58
N LYS A 71 25.69 16.32 11.05
CA LYS A 71 25.02 15.27 10.28
C LYS A 71 24.60 15.88 8.92
N PRO A 72 24.92 15.23 7.79
CA PRO A 72 24.40 15.64 6.49
C PRO A 72 22.88 15.52 6.46
N SER A 73 22.16 16.59 6.80
CA SER A 73 20.69 16.64 6.91
C SER A 73 20.13 18.06 6.73
N GLY A 74 20.92 19.00 6.22
CA GLY A 74 20.54 20.40 6.03
C GLY A 74 19.66 20.63 4.80
N SER A 75 19.30 21.90 4.55
CA SER A 75 18.63 22.34 3.32
C SER A 75 19.61 22.48 2.14
N THR A 76 19.13 22.66 0.90
CA THR A 76 19.89 22.62 -0.37
C THR A 76 21.21 23.40 -0.40
N ASN A 77 21.37 24.45 0.42
CA ASN A 77 22.58 25.28 0.48
C ASN A 77 23.55 24.91 1.64
N MET A 78 23.18 23.92 2.46
CA MET A 78 23.98 23.35 3.55
C MET A 78 24.44 21.93 3.16
N LEU A 79 25.20 21.28 4.05
CA LEU A 79 25.52 19.86 3.94
C LEU A 79 24.21 19.05 4.01
N ILE A 80 23.71 18.62 2.84
CA ILE A 80 22.45 17.86 2.74
C ILE A 80 22.69 16.37 2.95
N GLU A 81 21.63 15.65 3.29
CA GLU A 81 21.68 14.19 3.23
C GLU A 81 22.03 13.74 1.81
N PRO A 82 23.01 12.83 1.63
CA PRO A 82 23.34 12.35 0.31
C PRO A 82 22.16 11.61 -0.30
N VAL A 83 22.12 11.59 -1.63
CA VAL A 83 21.15 10.79 -2.39
C VAL A 83 21.87 9.83 -3.31
N LYS A 84 21.34 8.61 -3.43
CA LYS A 84 21.80 7.59 -4.36
C LYS A 84 20.57 6.89 -4.94
N ASP A 85 20.41 6.97 -6.26
CA ASP A 85 19.24 6.41 -6.93
C ASP A 85 19.05 4.92 -6.60
N ARG A 86 17.85 4.55 -6.13
CA ARG A 86 17.47 3.18 -5.69
C ARG A 86 18.17 2.65 -4.44
N PHE A 87 18.80 3.50 -3.63
CA PHE A 87 19.42 3.12 -2.36
C PHE A 87 18.99 4.05 -1.22
N ILE A 88 19.03 3.52 0.01
CA ILE A 88 18.82 4.28 1.24
C ILE A 88 20.13 4.40 2.01
N LEU A 89 20.43 5.59 2.53
CA LEU A 89 21.56 5.83 3.41
C LEU A 89 21.26 5.24 4.78
N VAL A 90 22.07 4.30 5.27
CA VAL A 90 21.84 3.65 6.59
C VAL A 90 22.81 4.11 7.68
N GLY A 91 23.83 4.89 7.31
CA GLY A 91 24.79 5.44 8.25
C GLY A 91 26.07 5.93 7.59
N TRP A 92 26.94 6.47 8.43
CA TRP A 92 28.28 6.92 8.08
C TRP A 92 29.30 6.11 8.86
N TYR A 93 30.42 5.77 8.24
CA TYR A 93 31.44 4.91 8.82
C TYR A 93 32.83 5.50 8.61
N THR A 94 33.70 5.33 9.59
CA THR A 94 35.09 5.81 9.54
C THR A 94 35.99 4.90 8.71
N THR A 95 35.61 3.62 8.58
CA THR A 95 36.36 2.59 7.84
C THR A 95 35.43 1.84 6.90
N LYS A 96 35.98 1.37 5.79
CA LYS A 96 35.35 0.40 4.88
C LYS A 96 36.37 -0.60 4.36
N GLU A 97 35.90 -1.79 4.00
CA GLU A 97 36.67 -2.78 3.25
C GLU A 97 36.08 -2.95 1.85
N ASP A 98 36.92 -2.91 0.81
CA ASP A 98 36.45 -3.02 -0.58
C ASP A 98 36.25 -4.47 -1.00
N ILE A 99 35.07 -4.78 -1.52
CA ILE A 99 34.78 -6.04 -2.21
C ILE A 99 35.22 -5.88 -3.66
N LYS A 100 36.06 -6.79 -4.15
CA LYS A 100 36.58 -6.75 -5.52
C LYS A 100 36.17 -7.98 -6.32
N ASP A 101 35.86 -7.79 -7.60
CA ASP A 101 35.64 -8.89 -8.55
C ASP A 101 36.96 -9.60 -8.93
N ALA A 102 36.86 -10.66 -9.73
CA ALA A 102 38.02 -11.41 -10.22
C ALA A 102 39.01 -10.57 -11.07
N ASN A 103 38.58 -9.40 -11.55
CA ASN A 103 39.38 -8.46 -12.34
C ASN A 103 39.96 -7.33 -11.47
N GLY A 104 39.66 -7.30 -10.17
CA GLY A 104 40.12 -6.28 -9.23
C GLY A 104 39.25 -5.01 -9.16
N ASN A 105 38.11 -4.96 -9.83
CA ASN A 105 37.19 -3.83 -9.77
C ASN A 105 36.37 -3.88 -8.48
N VAL A 106 36.16 -2.73 -7.83
CA VAL A 106 35.34 -2.63 -6.63
C VAL A 106 33.86 -2.81 -7.00
N THR A 107 33.21 -3.81 -6.41
CA THR A 107 31.78 -4.13 -6.63
C THR A 107 30.90 -3.81 -5.43
N GLY A 108 31.50 -3.52 -4.28
CA GLY A 108 30.79 -3.17 -3.06
C GLY A 108 31.74 -2.89 -1.91
N HIS A 109 31.18 -2.64 -0.73
CA HIS A 109 31.92 -2.32 0.48
C HIS A 109 31.35 -3.07 1.68
N ILE A 110 32.22 -3.50 2.58
CA ILE A 110 31.87 -4.07 3.89
C ILE A 110 32.14 -3.01 4.95
N PHE A 111 31.20 -2.87 5.88
CA PHE A 111 31.28 -1.96 7.02
C PHE A 111 31.11 -2.75 8.30
N LYS A 112 31.88 -2.39 9.34
CA LYS A 112 31.74 -3.00 10.66
C LYS A 112 30.95 -2.07 11.57
N SER A 113 30.14 -2.65 12.45
CA SER A 113 29.33 -1.89 13.40
C SER A 113 30.15 -0.92 14.24
N GLU A 114 31.34 -1.34 14.67
CA GLU A 114 32.25 -0.55 15.51
C GLU A 114 32.86 0.67 14.79
N ASP A 115 32.85 0.69 13.46
CA ASP A 115 33.34 1.82 12.65
C ASP A 115 32.25 2.86 12.37
N ARG A 116 31.00 2.60 12.79
CA ARG A 116 29.87 3.53 12.62
C ARG A 116 30.20 4.85 13.32
N TRP A 117 29.89 5.96 12.68
CA TRP A 117 30.00 7.29 13.27
C TRP A 117 28.72 7.68 13.99
N ASP A 118 28.86 8.20 15.20
CA ASP A 118 27.79 8.69 16.05
C ASP A 118 27.71 10.22 16.05
N PHE A 119 26.67 10.79 15.45
CA PHE A 119 26.53 12.24 15.46
C PHE A 119 26.10 12.79 16.83
N ASP A 120 25.62 11.95 17.75
CA ASP A 120 25.18 12.37 19.09
C ASP A 120 26.32 12.29 20.13
N GLU A 121 27.34 11.46 19.88
CA GLU A 121 28.43 11.16 20.82
C GLU A 121 29.82 11.49 20.29
N ASP A 122 30.11 11.20 19.02
CA ASP A 122 31.48 11.24 18.51
C ASP A 122 31.98 12.66 18.30
N ARG A 123 33.31 12.81 18.47
CA ARG A 123 34.03 14.08 18.37
C ARG A 123 35.17 13.95 17.40
N VAL A 124 35.32 14.93 16.51
CA VAL A 124 36.47 14.96 15.59
C VAL A 124 37.76 15.25 16.36
N GLN A 125 38.83 14.48 16.08
CA GLN A 125 40.12 14.63 16.77
C GLN A 125 41.27 15.03 15.84
N ASN A 126 41.14 14.72 14.55
CA ASN A 126 42.09 14.95 13.47
C ASN A 126 41.34 14.80 12.13
N ASP A 127 42.04 15.03 11.03
CA ASP A 127 41.51 14.83 9.68
C ASP A 127 40.98 13.40 9.50
N MET A 128 39.77 13.27 8.98
CA MET A 128 39.13 11.97 8.82
C MET A 128 38.18 11.92 7.63
N THR A 129 37.84 10.71 7.22
CA THR A 129 36.85 10.45 6.18
C THR A 129 35.68 9.68 6.77
N LEU A 130 34.47 10.11 6.44
CA LEU A 130 33.24 9.39 6.68
C LEU A 130 32.69 8.86 5.37
N TYR A 131 32.40 7.57 5.35
CA TYR A 131 31.93 6.81 4.22
C TYR A 131 30.44 6.51 4.36
N ALA A 132 29.63 6.90 3.38
CA ALA A 132 28.21 6.60 3.35
C ALA A 132 27.96 5.11 3.08
N ARG A 133 27.20 4.43 3.95
CA ARG A 133 26.72 3.08 3.69
C ARG A 133 25.31 3.12 3.09
N TRP A 134 25.14 2.36 2.01
CA TRP A 134 23.91 2.29 1.23
C TRP A 134 23.37 0.87 1.21
N ILE A 135 22.06 0.72 1.36
CA ILE A 135 21.38 -0.55 1.06
C ILE A 135 20.31 -0.34 -0.01
N PRO A 136 19.97 -1.37 -0.81
CA PRO A 136 18.94 -1.25 -1.83
C PRO A 136 17.59 -0.82 -1.24
N GLN A 137 16.93 0.15 -1.87
CA GLN A 137 15.57 0.52 -1.54
C GLN A 137 14.63 -0.62 -1.93
N GLY A 138 13.83 -1.11 -0.98
CA GLY A 138 12.75 -2.04 -1.24
C GLY A 138 11.78 -1.47 -2.27
N LYS A 139 11.40 -2.29 -3.26
CA LYS A 139 10.49 -1.90 -4.34
C LYS A 139 9.43 -2.98 -4.58
N ILE A 140 8.33 -2.56 -5.18
CA ILE A 140 7.26 -3.44 -5.65
C ILE A 140 7.14 -3.26 -7.17
N ASP A 141 7.17 -4.39 -7.88
CA ASP A 141 6.93 -4.45 -9.31
C ASP A 141 5.53 -5.03 -9.56
N TYR A 142 4.74 -4.37 -10.41
CA TYR A 142 3.45 -4.84 -10.91
C TYR A 142 3.67 -5.37 -12.33
N ILE A 143 3.46 -6.66 -12.52
CA ILE A 143 3.92 -7.40 -13.68
C ILE A 143 2.71 -7.96 -14.44
N ASP A 144 2.61 -7.76 -15.75
CA ASP A 144 1.64 -8.50 -16.57
C ASP A 144 2.04 -9.99 -16.54
N ALA A 145 1.20 -10.82 -15.92
CA ALA A 145 1.47 -12.24 -15.74
C ALA A 145 1.63 -13.01 -17.05
N SER A 146 1.04 -12.48 -18.15
CA SER A 146 1.07 -13.11 -19.47
C SER A 146 2.37 -12.82 -20.25
N THR A 147 3.02 -11.68 -20.00
CA THR A 147 4.20 -11.23 -20.76
C THR A 147 5.48 -11.15 -19.93
N ASP A 148 5.39 -11.25 -18.60
CA ASP A 148 6.48 -10.93 -17.65
C ASP A 148 6.96 -9.47 -17.73
N GLU A 149 6.19 -8.58 -18.36
CA GLU A 149 6.54 -7.16 -18.44
C GLU A 149 6.21 -6.43 -17.14
N VAL A 150 7.16 -5.65 -16.62
CA VAL A 150 6.94 -4.76 -15.49
C VAL A 150 6.14 -3.55 -15.97
N MET A 151 4.84 -3.55 -15.69
CA MET A 151 3.91 -2.50 -16.10
C MET A 151 4.06 -1.24 -15.25
N PHE A 152 4.38 -1.42 -13.96
CA PHE A 152 4.59 -0.33 -13.03
C PHE A 152 5.56 -0.76 -11.92
N SER A 153 6.38 0.16 -11.43
CA SER A 153 7.27 -0.09 -10.30
C SER A 153 7.28 1.12 -9.39
N LYS A 154 7.33 0.89 -8.09
CA LYS A 154 7.52 1.97 -7.11
C LYS A 154 8.38 1.51 -5.94
N ASN A 155 9.06 2.48 -5.34
CA ASN A 155 9.74 2.29 -4.07
C ASN A 155 8.70 2.11 -2.96
N ILE A 156 9.00 1.22 -2.02
CA ILE A 156 8.18 1.04 -0.83
C ILE A 156 8.75 1.93 0.27
N THR A 157 7.92 2.84 0.77
CA THR A 157 8.24 3.76 1.86
C THR A 157 7.14 3.72 2.92
N GLU A 158 7.38 4.32 4.08
CA GLU A 158 6.36 4.45 5.13
C GLU A 158 5.10 5.16 4.61
N GLU A 159 5.29 6.22 3.82
CA GLU A 159 4.20 6.99 3.20
C GLU A 159 3.59 6.31 1.96
N SER A 160 4.25 5.27 1.41
CA SER A 160 3.81 4.58 0.19
C SER A 160 4.03 3.07 0.31
N ALA A 161 3.23 2.45 1.17
CA ALA A 161 3.16 1.00 1.33
C ALA A 161 2.69 0.30 0.04
N VAL A 162 2.78 -1.04 0.01
CA VAL A 162 2.22 -1.84 -1.08
C VAL A 162 0.70 -1.69 -1.08
N GLN A 163 0.12 -1.32 -2.21
CA GLN A 163 -1.30 -0.99 -2.34
C GLN A 163 -1.80 -1.25 -3.76
N GLU A 164 -3.11 -1.23 -3.96
CA GLU A 164 -3.69 -1.21 -5.31
C GLU A 164 -3.22 0.01 -6.10
N LEU A 165 -3.16 -0.14 -7.42
CA LEU A 165 -2.83 0.95 -8.32
C LEU A 165 -3.96 1.98 -8.32
N SER A 166 -3.59 3.25 -8.36
CA SER A 166 -4.61 4.29 -8.55
C SER A 166 -5.22 4.18 -9.94
N SER A 167 -6.47 4.63 -10.12
CA SER A 167 -7.12 4.62 -11.43
C SER A 167 -6.32 5.35 -12.52
N ALA A 168 -5.52 6.36 -12.14
CA ALA A 168 -4.61 7.04 -13.06
C ALA A 168 -3.49 6.14 -13.57
N VAL A 169 -2.92 5.31 -12.69
CA VAL A 169 -1.88 4.34 -13.07
C VAL A 169 -2.49 3.20 -13.85
N GLU A 170 -3.65 2.68 -13.44
CA GLU A 170 -4.38 1.64 -14.20
C GLU A 170 -4.68 2.08 -15.64
N MET A 171 -5.05 3.34 -15.85
CA MET A 171 -5.23 3.90 -17.20
C MET A 171 -3.93 3.94 -18.02
N LEU A 172 -2.77 4.17 -17.38
CA LEU A 172 -1.47 4.19 -18.06
C LEU A 172 -1.01 2.79 -18.47
N ILE A 173 -1.41 1.76 -17.73
CA ILE A 173 -1.07 0.36 -17.99
C ILE A 173 -2.21 -0.41 -18.67
N ALA A 174 -3.23 0.30 -19.17
CA ALA A 174 -4.36 -0.29 -19.86
C ALA A 174 -3.92 -0.93 -21.19
N LYS A 175 -4.44 -2.12 -21.47
CA LYS A 175 -4.11 -2.90 -22.66
C LYS A 175 -5.29 -2.91 -23.63
N SER A 176 -5.05 -2.51 -24.88
CA SER A 176 -6.11 -2.42 -25.89
C SER A 176 -6.77 -3.78 -26.13
N GLY A 177 -8.10 -3.83 -26.03
CA GLY A 177 -8.87 -5.07 -26.17
C GLY A 177 -8.90 -5.95 -24.92
N TYR A 178 -8.34 -5.49 -23.79
CA TYR A 178 -8.32 -6.22 -22.53
C TYR A 178 -8.85 -5.36 -21.39
N SER A 179 -9.38 -6.03 -20.37
CA SER A 179 -9.78 -5.43 -19.10
C SER A 179 -8.89 -5.96 -17.98
N PHE A 180 -8.58 -5.09 -17.02
CA PHE A 180 -7.89 -5.47 -15.79
C PHE A 180 -8.85 -6.23 -14.87
N GLU A 181 -8.47 -7.43 -14.43
CA GLU A 181 -9.31 -8.29 -13.58
C GLU A 181 -8.92 -8.22 -12.10
N GLY A 182 -7.61 -8.16 -11.80
CA GLY A 182 -7.15 -8.13 -10.41
C GLY A 182 -5.67 -8.43 -10.21
N TYR A 183 -5.29 -8.47 -8.93
CA TYR A 183 -3.93 -8.61 -8.44
C TYR A 183 -3.70 -10.01 -7.83
N TYR A 184 -2.55 -10.62 -8.11
CA TYR A 184 -2.21 -11.96 -7.67
C TYR A 184 -0.77 -12.03 -7.12
N SER A 185 -0.54 -12.87 -6.12
CA SER A 185 0.79 -13.06 -5.52
C SER A 185 1.69 -14.01 -6.32
N ASP A 186 1.12 -14.76 -7.25
CA ASP A 186 1.86 -15.71 -8.07
C ASP A 186 1.55 -15.55 -9.56
N LYS A 187 2.56 -15.85 -10.39
CA LYS A 187 2.46 -15.75 -11.85
C LYS A 187 1.37 -16.63 -12.46
N ASN A 188 1.03 -17.76 -11.83
CA ASN A 188 -0.01 -18.65 -12.36
C ASN A 188 -1.42 -18.17 -12.00
N LEU A 189 -1.55 -17.02 -11.33
CA LEU A 189 -2.82 -16.37 -11.01
C LEU A 189 -3.74 -17.28 -10.19
N ARG A 190 -3.16 -18.00 -9.22
CA ARG A 190 -3.89 -18.94 -8.34
C ARG A 190 -4.24 -18.32 -7.00
N VAL A 191 -3.40 -17.40 -6.53
CA VAL A 191 -3.53 -16.78 -5.21
C VAL A 191 -3.74 -15.28 -5.40
N PRO A 192 -4.95 -14.76 -5.13
CA PRO A 192 -5.21 -13.33 -5.10
C PRO A 192 -4.26 -12.63 -4.13
N TYR A 193 -3.86 -11.41 -4.45
CA TYR A 193 -2.95 -10.64 -3.60
C TYR A 193 -3.72 -9.95 -2.47
N ASP A 194 -3.34 -10.21 -1.22
CA ASP A 194 -3.86 -9.50 -0.05
C ASP A 194 -2.95 -8.32 0.32
N PHE A 195 -3.44 -7.10 0.07
CA PHE A 195 -2.70 -5.87 0.39
C PHE A 195 -2.61 -5.59 1.89
N THR A 196 -3.40 -6.26 2.73
CA THR A 196 -3.38 -6.08 4.18
C THR A 196 -2.25 -6.84 4.87
N GLU A 197 -1.67 -7.85 4.21
CA GLU A 197 -0.53 -8.60 4.74
C GLU A 197 0.77 -7.79 4.78
N TYR A 198 0.88 -6.72 3.98
CA TYR A 198 2.09 -5.93 3.93
C TYR A 198 2.20 -4.96 5.11
N VAL A 199 3.14 -5.24 6.03
CA VAL A 199 3.54 -4.32 7.10
C VAL A 199 4.85 -3.65 6.71
N HIS A 200 4.84 -2.32 6.56
CA HIS A 200 6.07 -1.56 6.41
C HIS A 200 6.86 -1.54 7.73
N VAL A 201 8.17 -1.76 7.66
CA VAL A 201 9.08 -1.53 8.78
C VAL A 201 10.08 -0.47 8.38
N ALA A 202 10.13 0.61 9.14
CA ALA A 202 11.08 1.68 8.93
C ALA A 202 12.51 1.12 9.09
N LEU A 203 13.35 1.39 8.08
CA LEU A 203 14.71 0.89 8.03
C LEU A 203 15.61 1.47 9.14
N ILE A 204 15.46 2.76 9.42
CA ILE A 204 16.30 3.48 10.37
C ILE A 204 15.43 3.79 11.59
N PRO A 205 15.66 3.13 12.74
CA PRO A 205 14.98 3.49 13.96
C PRO A 205 15.25 4.94 14.33
N THR A 206 14.24 5.60 14.87
CA THR A 206 14.38 6.95 15.40
C THR A 206 15.32 6.95 16.60
N ASN A 207 15.97 8.09 16.88
CA ASN A 207 16.80 8.24 18.06
C ASN A 207 16.02 7.93 19.36
N GLU A 208 14.74 8.29 19.42
CA GLU A 208 13.88 7.97 20.57
C GLU A 208 13.73 6.47 20.80
N GLU A 209 13.42 5.70 19.75
CA GLU A 209 13.30 4.23 19.82
C GLU A 209 14.62 3.56 20.23
N ILE A 210 15.75 4.08 19.73
CA ILE A 210 17.08 3.61 20.08
C ILE A 210 17.36 3.85 21.56
N TYR A 211 17.22 5.08 22.05
CA TYR A 211 17.53 5.38 23.45
C TYR A 211 16.54 4.76 24.43
N GLU A 212 15.29 4.49 24.04
CA GLU A 212 14.39 3.66 24.84
C GLU A 212 14.92 2.23 25.02
N GLN A 213 15.42 1.60 23.96
CA GLN A 213 15.98 0.25 24.04
C GLN A 213 17.30 0.23 24.82
N VAL A 214 18.16 1.24 24.62
CA VAL A 214 19.39 1.43 25.38
C VAL A 214 19.08 1.60 26.88
N GLN A 215 18.10 2.44 27.22
CA GLN A 215 17.67 2.66 28.62
C GLN A 215 17.12 1.38 29.25
N LYS A 216 16.32 0.58 28.51
CA LYS A 216 15.83 -0.72 29.00
C LYS A 216 16.97 -1.71 29.26
N LYS A 217 18.03 -1.68 28.45
CA LYS A 217 19.19 -2.57 28.60
C LYS A 217 20.16 -2.12 29.70
N PHE A 218 20.34 -0.81 29.88
CA PHE A 218 21.28 -0.20 30.83
C PHE A 218 20.56 0.74 31.83
N PRO A 219 19.54 0.28 32.57
CA PRO A 219 18.69 1.15 33.39
C PRO A 219 19.43 1.82 34.55
N ASN A 220 20.58 1.27 34.97
CA ASN A 220 21.41 1.84 36.04
C ASN A 220 22.37 2.93 35.55
N TYR A 221 22.55 3.05 34.23
CA TYR A 221 23.56 3.93 33.63
C TYR A 221 22.96 4.94 32.66
N VAL A 222 21.72 4.74 32.21
CA VAL A 222 21.03 5.61 31.27
C VAL A 222 19.71 6.08 31.91
N ASN A 223 19.66 7.35 32.29
CA ASN A 223 18.51 7.95 32.96
C ASN A 223 17.64 8.73 31.99
N LYS A 224 16.33 8.76 32.22
CA LYS A 224 15.45 9.74 31.56
C LYS A 224 15.54 11.07 32.29
N VAL A 225 15.87 12.13 31.56
CA VAL A 225 16.04 13.49 32.09
C VAL A 225 15.21 14.48 31.28
N LYS A 226 14.82 15.60 31.90
CA LYS A 226 14.22 16.71 31.19
C LYS A 226 15.33 17.62 30.69
N TYR A 227 15.44 17.81 29.38
CA TYR A 227 16.39 18.76 28.81
C TYR A 227 16.15 20.17 29.39
N VAL A 228 17.23 20.79 29.86
CA VAL A 228 17.26 22.18 30.27
C VAL A 228 18.23 22.89 29.35
N GLU A 229 17.73 23.85 28.57
CA GLU A 229 18.58 24.66 27.72
C GLU A 229 19.55 25.46 28.60
N PRO A 230 20.87 25.42 28.32
CA PRO A 230 21.83 26.22 29.06
C PRO A 230 21.45 27.71 28.98
N ALA A 231 21.59 28.44 30.09
CA ALA A 231 21.37 29.89 30.07
C ALA A 231 22.38 30.54 29.10
N ASP A 232 21.95 31.61 28.39
CA ASP A 232 22.71 32.41 27.39
C ASP A 232 23.97 33.13 27.94
N VAL A 233 24.64 32.57 28.94
CA VAL A 233 25.97 32.98 29.36
C VAL A 233 26.94 32.32 28.39
N GLU A 234 27.86 33.10 27.79
CA GLU A 234 28.95 32.57 26.95
C GLU A 234 29.46 31.27 27.59
N ALA A 235 29.22 30.14 26.93
CA ALA A 235 29.60 28.84 27.45
C ALA A 235 31.09 28.92 27.79
N SER A 236 31.42 28.88 29.08
CA SER A 236 32.82 28.92 29.49
C SER A 236 33.49 27.72 28.82
N ALA A 237 34.72 27.89 28.31
CA ALA A 237 35.47 26.82 27.63
C ALA A 237 35.68 25.55 28.48
N GLU A 238 35.23 25.55 29.74
CA GLU A 238 35.32 24.45 30.72
C GLU A 238 34.02 23.62 30.85
N GLN A 239 32.92 23.97 30.16
CA GLN A 239 31.69 23.19 30.27
C GLN A 239 31.78 21.88 29.48
N ASP A 240 31.60 20.74 30.17
CA ASP A 240 31.51 19.43 29.51
C ASP A 240 30.22 19.36 28.69
N THR A 241 30.38 19.15 27.37
CA THR A 241 29.29 19.05 26.40
C THR A 241 29.16 17.65 25.82
N SER A 242 29.89 16.66 26.34
CA SER A 242 30.02 15.29 25.78
C SER A 242 28.68 14.60 25.51
N ASP A 243 27.67 14.86 26.34
CA ASP A 243 26.35 14.25 26.22
C ASP A 243 25.27 15.27 25.81
N LEU A 244 25.63 16.39 25.16
CA LEU A 244 24.69 17.49 24.86
C LEU A 244 23.48 17.01 24.03
N PHE A 245 23.72 16.25 22.96
CA PHE A 245 22.65 15.77 22.08
C PHE A 245 21.83 14.65 22.72
N ILE A 246 22.46 13.79 23.52
CA ILE A 246 21.77 12.76 24.31
C ILE A 246 20.81 13.44 25.31
N ASN A 247 21.28 14.46 26.02
CA ASN A 247 20.46 15.25 26.94
C ASN A 247 19.28 15.92 26.22
N LYS A 248 19.50 16.43 25.00
CA LYS A 248 18.44 17.01 24.17
C LYS A 248 17.37 15.99 23.79
N LEU A 249 17.74 14.71 23.67
CA LEU A 249 16.81 13.59 23.45
C LEU A 249 16.12 13.14 24.75
N GLY A 250 16.44 13.76 25.90
CA GLY A 250 15.84 13.45 27.19
C GLY A 250 16.51 12.29 27.93
N TYR A 251 17.78 12.00 27.61
CA TYR A 251 18.55 10.94 28.26
C TYR A 251 19.88 11.45 28.81
N GLU A 252 20.38 10.82 29.86
CA GLU A 252 21.70 11.10 30.45
C GLU A 252 22.46 9.79 30.67
N ILE A 253 23.71 9.72 30.20
CA ILE A 253 24.61 8.60 30.51
C ILE A 253 25.33 8.90 31.83
N ALA A 254 24.75 8.42 32.93
CA ALA A 254 25.20 8.69 34.30
C ALA A 254 26.42 7.85 34.73
N THR A 255 27.40 7.71 33.84
CA THR A 255 28.67 7.03 34.11
C THR A 255 29.81 7.63 33.28
N ALA A 256 31.01 7.69 33.87
CA ALA A 256 32.26 8.02 33.17
C ALA A 256 33.12 6.77 32.90
N ASP A 257 32.64 5.59 33.29
CA ASP A 257 33.35 4.33 33.06
C ASP A 257 33.40 4.02 31.56
N VAL A 258 34.63 3.92 31.04
CA VAL A 258 34.89 3.70 29.61
C VAL A 258 34.35 2.36 29.14
N GLU A 259 34.46 1.29 29.93
CA GLU A 259 33.98 -0.03 29.53
C GLU A 259 32.45 -0.05 29.41
N ILE A 260 31.77 0.62 30.34
CA ILE A 260 30.32 0.74 30.33
C ILE A 260 29.85 1.60 29.15
N ARG A 261 30.53 2.73 28.88
CA ARG A 261 30.21 3.58 27.72
C ARG A 261 30.44 2.84 26.41
N THR A 262 31.53 2.08 26.27
CA THR A 262 31.77 1.23 25.11
C THR A 262 30.69 0.15 24.96
N ALA A 263 30.22 -0.45 26.05
CA ALA A 263 29.13 -1.43 26.00
C ALA A 263 27.78 -0.80 25.56
N ILE A 264 27.48 0.41 26.02
CA ILE A 264 26.30 1.19 25.60
C ILE A 264 26.39 1.50 24.10
N ARG A 265 27.54 2.03 23.65
CA ARG A 265 27.81 2.33 22.24
C ARG A 265 27.65 1.10 21.35
N LYS A 266 28.28 -0.01 21.73
CA LYS A 266 28.20 -1.29 21.00
C LYS A 266 26.75 -1.77 20.87
N TYR A 267 25.98 -1.74 21.95
CA TYR A 267 24.57 -2.15 21.90
C TYR A 267 23.74 -1.24 20.99
N LYS A 268 24.02 0.06 20.99
CA LYS A 268 23.39 1.01 20.06
C LYS A 268 23.70 0.68 18.60
N ASP A 269 24.95 0.35 18.27
CA ASP A 269 25.34 -0.04 16.92
C ASP A 269 24.69 -1.38 16.51
N GLU A 270 24.61 -2.34 17.43
CA GLU A 270 23.87 -3.60 17.22
C GLU A 270 22.38 -3.36 16.90
N LEU A 271 21.73 -2.39 17.54
CA LEU A 271 20.34 -2.05 17.23
C LEU A 271 20.17 -1.56 15.78
N TYR A 272 21.09 -0.71 15.30
CA TYR A 272 21.06 -0.26 13.91
C TYR A 272 21.34 -1.40 12.94
N GLU A 273 22.33 -2.26 13.20
CA GLU A 273 22.61 -3.41 12.33
C GLU A 273 21.46 -4.42 12.29
N ASN A 274 20.81 -4.68 13.44
CA ASN A 274 19.64 -5.55 13.48
C ASN A 274 18.48 -4.99 12.65
N ALA A 275 18.25 -3.67 12.70
CA ALA A 275 17.23 -3.02 11.87
C ALA A 275 17.56 -3.08 10.38
N ILE A 276 18.83 -2.87 10.00
CA ILE A 276 19.31 -2.99 8.63
C ILE A 276 19.13 -4.43 8.12
N ASN A 277 19.60 -5.43 8.87
CA ASN A 277 19.47 -6.84 8.48
C ASN A 277 18.01 -7.26 8.34
N PHE A 278 17.17 -6.87 9.30
CA PHE A 278 15.74 -7.14 9.23
C PHE A 278 15.13 -6.52 7.98
N TYR A 279 15.48 -5.28 7.64
CA TYR A 279 15.01 -4.66 6.40
C TYR A 279 15.49 -5.43 5.18
N GLU A 280 16.79 -5.71 5.03
CA GLU A 280 17.34 -6.41 3.87
C GLU A 280 16.72 -7.81 3.67
N GLU A 281 16.41 -8.52 4.75
CA GLU A 281 15.71 -9.81 4.72
C GLU A 281 14.25 -9.68 4.27
N ASN A 282 13.55 -8.60 4.64
CA ASN A 282 12.11 -8.43 4.43
C ASN A 282 11.75 -7.52 3.24
N SER A 283 12.72 -6.74 2.74
CA SER A 283 12.56 -5.76 1.66
C SER A 283 12.94 -6.32 0.28
N SER A 284 13.07 -7.65 0.16
CA SER A 284 13.27 -8.32 -1.13
C SER A 284 12.27 -7.76 -2.14
N SER A 285 12.73 -7.41 -3.35
CA SER A 285 11.85 -6.89 -4.40
C SER A 285 10.61 -7.77 -4.51
N LYS A 286 9.45 -7.18 -4.24
CA LYS A 286 8.17 -7.88 -4.29
C LYS A 286 7.62 -7.78 -5.71
N ALA A 287 6.89 -8.80 -6.13
CA ALA A 287 6.16 -8.80 -7.39
C ALA A 287 4.67 -9.03 -7.11
N ILE A 288 3.84 -8.21 -7.73
CA ILE A 288 2.40 -8.44 -7.87
C ILE A 288 2.13 -8.74 -9.34
N TYR A 289 1.39 -9.80 -9.59
CA TYR A 289 1.02 -10.22 -10.93
C TYR A 289 -0.37 -9.69 -11.27
N LEU A 290 -0.45 -8.97 -12.38
CA LEU A 290 -1.67 -8.40 -12.92
C LEU A 290 -2.32 -9.42 -13.86
N LYS A 291 -3.61 -9.66 -13.65
CA LYS A 291 -4.43 -10.46 -14.56
C LYS A 291 -5.20 -9.54 -15.49
N TYR A 292 -5.01 -9.75 -16.79
CA TYR A 292 -5.80 -9.12 -17.84
C TYR A 292 -6.64 -10.18 -18.56
N ILE A 293 -7.87 -9.82 -18.87
CA ILE A 293 -8.78 -10.66 -19.66
C ILE A 293 -9.13 -9.98 -20.97
N GLU A 294 -9.22 -10.76 -22.04
CA GLU A 294 -9.63 -10.25 -23.34
C GLU A 294 -11.11 -9.89 -23.34
N GLY A 295 -11.42 -8.68 -23.82
CA GLY A 295 -12.75 -8.09 -23.87
C GLY A 295 -12.89 -6.81 -23.03
N GLY A 296 -13.97 -6.08 -23.25
CA GLY A 296 -14.36 -4.90 -22.50
C GLY A 296 -15.33 -5.25 -21.38
N TYR A 297 -14.88 -5.23 -20.13
CA TYR A 297 -15.69 -5.57 -18.96
C TYR A 297 -15.89 -4.34 -18.08
N ALA A 298 -17.10 -4.19 -17.56
CA ALA A 298 -17.36 -3.20 -16.52
C ALA A 298 -16.87 -3.74 -15.17
N ASN A 299 -15.99 -2.99 -14.50
CA ASN A 299 -15.56 -3.32 -13.14
C ASN A 299 -16.61 -2.83 -12.13
N ILE A 300 -17.10 -3.74 -11.30
CA ILE A 300 -18.18 -3.51 -10.34
C ILE A 300 -17.59 -3.60 -8.93
N THR A 301 -17.47 -2.45 -8.30
CA THR A 301 -16.95 -2.31 -6.91
C THR A 301 -18.06 -1.96 -5.92
N LYS A 302 -19.20 -1.48 -6.45
CA LYS A 302 -20.41 -1.10 -5.70
C LYS A 302 -21.63 -1.17 -6.61
N VAL A 303 -22.81 -1.20 -6.00
CA VAL A 303 -24.10 -1.25 -6.70
C VAL A 303 -24.27 -0.17 -7.78
N ASP A 304 -23.81 1.06 -7.53
CA ASP A 304 -23.97 2.19 -8.44
C ASP A 304 -23.14 2.06 -9.74
N ASP A 305 -22.23 1.09 -9.81
CA ASP A 305 -21.47 0.79 -11.03
C ASP A 305 -22.32 -0.01 -12.04
N LEU A 306 -23.34 -0.74 -11.57
CA LEU A 306 -24.33 -1.47 -12.40
C LEU A 306 -25.46 -0.57 -12.93
N LYS A 307 -25.42 0.75 -12.65
CA LYS A 307 -26.50 1.65 -13.01
C LYS A 307 -26.46 2.01 -14.50
N SER A 308 -27.49 1.64 -15.24
CA SER A 308 -27.63 1.98 -16.66
C SER A 308 -29.10 2.30 -17.00
N GLY A 309 -29.35 3.35 -17.79
CA GLY A 309 -30.71 3.75 -18.18
C GLY A 309 -31.63 4.09 -17.00
N GLY A 310 -31.07 4.56 -15.87
CA GLY A 310 -31.82 4.87 -14.65
C GLY A 310 -32.21 3.66 -13.80
N LYS A 311 -31.76 2.46 -14.15
CA LYS A 311 -32.02 1.20 -13.46
C LYS A 311 -30.71 0.58 -13.00
N ILE A 312 -30.77 -0.31 -12.02
CA ILE A 312 -29.66 -1.16 -11.57
C ILE A 312 -29.98 -2.57 -12.05
N TRP A 313 -29.09 -3.15 -12.85
CA TRP A 313 -29.30 -4.41 -13.57
C TRP A 313 -28.06 -4.81 -14.36
N PHE A 314 -27.94 -6.10 -14.71
CA PHE A 314 -26.93 -6.62 -15.61
C PHE A 314 -27.38 -6.45 -17.07
N SER A 315 -27.35 -5.21 -17.56
CA SER A 315 -27.92 -4.83 -18.86
C SER A 315 -27.07 -5.21 -20.08
N GLY A 316 -25.83 -5.68 -19.88
CA GLY A 316 -24.82 -5.77 -20.93
C GLY A 316 -24.21 -4.42 -21.31
N LEU A 317 -24.47 -3.37 -20.51
CA LEU A 317 -23.89 -2.05 -20.67
C LEU A 317 -23.11 -1.65 -19.41
N ASP A 318 -22.10 -0.80 -19.59
CA ASP A 318 -21.48 -0.06 -18.50
C ASP A 318 -22.38 1.09 -18.01
N LYS A 319 -21.91 1.80 -16.99
CA LYS A 319 -22.60 2.96 -16.40
C LYS A 319 -22.78 4.13 -17.35
N LEU A 320 -21.91 4.25 -18.35
CA LEU A 320 -21.95 5.28 -19.38
C LEU A 320 -22.89 4.90 -20.54
N GLY A 321 -23.39 3.65 -20.54
CA GLY A 321 -24.28 3.12 -21.58
C GLY A 321 -23.55 2.47 -22.75
N ASN A 322 -22.25 2.22 -22.63
CA ASN A 322 -21.49 1.51 -23.66
C ASN A 322 -21.67 0.00 -23.52
N PRO A 323 -21.76 -0.77 -24.62
CA PRO A 323 -21.76 -2.22 -24.58
C PRO A 323 -20.50 -2.78 -23.92
N VAL A 324 -20.67 -3.82 -23.11
CA VAL A 324 -19.59 -4.59 -22.49
C VAL A 324 -19.78 -6.08 -22.74
N ASP A 325 -18.67 -6.81 -22.80
CA ASP A 325 -18.66 -8.27 -22.90
C ASP A 325 -19.07 -8.95 -21.58
N GLY A 326 -19.06 -8.19 -20.48
CA GLY A 326 -19.40 -8.70 -19.18
C GLY A 326 -19.08 -7.77 -18.01
N TYR A 327 -19.09 -8.35 -16.82
CA TYR A 327 -18.88 -7.68 -15.55
C TYR A 327 -17.81 -8.41 -14.74
N ILE A 328 -16.88 -7.66 -14.15
CA ILE A 328 -15.93 -8.17 -13.15
C ILE A 328 -16.39 -7.64 -11.80
N ILE A 329 -16.63 -8.52 -10.84
CA ILE A 329 -16.94 -8.14 -9.46
C ILE A 329 -15.61 -8.06 -8.71
N SER A 330 -15.33 -6.90 -8.11
CA SER A 330 -14.05 -6.65 -7.42
C SER A 330 -14.21 -6.34 -5.94
N ASN A 331 -15.43 -6.47 -5.41
CA ASN A 331 -15.73 -6.37 -3.99
C ASN A 331 -17.06 -7.07 -3.70
N ASP A 332 -17.34 -7.34 -2.42
CA ASP A 332 -18.68 -7.73 -2.00
C ASP A 332 -19.69 -6.60 -2.30
N ILE A 333 -20.78 -6.92 -2.99
CA ILE A 333 -21.78 -5.94 -3.45
C ILE A 333 -23.08 -6.13 -2.68
N ASP A 334 -23.40 -5.18 -1.80
CA ASP A 334 -24.61 -5.21 -0.98
C ASP A 334 -25.80 -4.51 -1.65
N PHE A 335 -26.87 -5.26 -1.95
CA PHE A 335 -28.11 -4.77 -2.54
C PHE A 335 -29.21 -4.44 -1.50
N ALA A 336 -28.90 -4.39 -0.20
CA ALA A 336 -29.87 -4.05 0.83
C ALA A 336 -30.58 -2.71 0.53
N GLY A 337 -31.91 -2.76 0.42
CA GLY A 337 -32.74 -1.58 0.11
C GLY A 337 -32.65 -1.09 -1.35
N VAL A 338 -31.94 -1.81 -2.22
CA VAL A 338 -31.77 -1.48 -3.63
C VAL A 338 -32.78 -2.26 -4.48
N SER A 339 -33.44 -1.55 -5.40
CA SER A 339 -34.34 -2.19 -6.38
C SER A 339 -33.55 -2.67 -7.60
N LEU A 340 -33.14 -3.93 -7.59
CA LEU A 340 -32.53 -4.61 -8.73
C LEU A 340 -33.59 -4.95 -9.79
N THR A 341 -33.36 -4.52 -11.04
CA THR A 341 -34.27 -4.81 -12.15
C THR A 341 -33.84 -6.10 -12.85
N MET A 342 -34.81 -6.96 -13.19
CA MET A 342 -34.56 -8.15 -14.00
C MET A 342 -34.04 -7.76 -15.39
N ALA A 343 -32.94 -8.36 -15.81
CA ALA A 343 -32.41 -8.20 -17.16
C ALA A 343 -33.19 -9.08 -18.16
N GLU A 344 -33.41 -8.60 -19.38
CA GLU A 344 -34.19 -9.35 -20.38
C GLU A 344 -33.42 -10.58 -20.90
N THR A 345 -32.35 -10.36 -21.66
CA THR A 345 -31.47 -11.44 -22.13
C THR A 345 -30.02 -11.05 -21.85
N PHE A 346 -29.22 -11.98 -21.34
CA PHE A 346 -27.79 -11.77 -21.11
C PHE A 346 -26.98 -12.94 -21.66
N SER A 347 -25.96 -12.61 -22.46
CA SER A 347 -25.04 -13.56 -23.11
C SER A 347 -23.57 -13.27 -22.79
N GLY A 348 -23.32 -12.29 -21.92
CA GLY A 348 -21.97 -11.90 -21.53
C GLY A 348 -21.41 -12.78 -20.42
N LYS A 349 -20.31 -12.33 -19.82
CA LYS A 349 -19.69 -13.01 -18.69
C LYS A 349 -19.84 -12.26 -17.38
N ILE A 350 -19.94 -12.97 -16.27
CA ILE A 350 -19.86 -12.40 -14.92
C ILE A 350 -18.74 -13.13 -14.19
N ILE A 351 -17.65 -12.41 -13.91
CA ILE A 351 -16.46 -12.92 -13.24
C ILE A 351 -16.52 -12.41 -11.81
N GLY A 352 -16.85 -13.30 -10.88
CA GLY A 352 -17.10 -12.92 -9.49
C GLY A 352 -15.84 -12.70 -8.65
N ASN A 353 -14.67 -13.17 -9.09
CA ASN A 353 -13.40 -13.13 -8.35
C ASN A 353 -13.46 -13.64 -6.90
N GLY A 354 -14.43 -14.49 -6.58
CA GLY A 354 -14.68 -15.01 -5.22
C GLY A 354 -15.49 -14.08 -4.32
N TYR A 355 -15.95 -12.93 -4.82
CA TYR A 355 -16.81 -12.00 -4.09
C TYR A 355 -18.29 -12.40 -4.12
N SER A 356 -19.07 -11.74 -3.28
CA SER A 356 -20.48 -12.03 -3.08
C SER A 356 -21.40 -10.90 -3.54
N LEU A 357 -22.56 -11.24 -4.10
CA LEU A 357 -23.71 -10.35 -4.28
C LEU A 357 -24.69 -10.60 -3.13
N LYS A 358 -24.87 -9.61 -2.25
CA LYS A 358 -25.58 -9.78 -0.97
C LYS A 358 -26.96 -9.13 -0.97
N ASN A 359 -27.87 -9.67 -0.17
CA ASN A 359 -29.15 -9.05 0.20
C ASN A 359 -30.06 -8.71 -0.99
N ILE A 360 -29.99 -9.48 -2.08
CA ILE A 360 -30.86 -9.28 -3.25
C ILE A 360 -32.28 -9.67 -2.88
N THR A 361 -33.22 -8.72 -2.94
CA THR A 361 -34.65 -9.00 -2.69
C THR A 361 -35.53 -8.66 -3.89
N PHE A 362 -36.16 -9.68 -4.48
CA PHE A 362 -37.20 -9.53 -5.48
C PHE A 362 -38.59 -9.50 -4.82
N ASN A 363 -39.19 -8.33 -4.72
CA ASN A 363 -40.56 -8.16 -4.25
C ASN A 363 -41.52 -8.03 -5.44
N VAL A 364 -42.17 -9.13 -5.83
CA VAL A 364 -43.13 -9.12 -6.94
C VAL A 364 -44.54 -9.10 -6.38
N SER A 365 -45.26 -8.01 -6.66
CA SER A 365 -46.63 -7.82 -6.16
C SER A 365 -47.60 -7.40 -7.26
N SER A 366 -48.86 -7.80 -7.11
CA SER A 366 -49.97 -7.32 -7.92
C SER A 366 -50.72 -6.21 -7.18
N LYS A 367 -50.88 -5.04 -7.79
CA LYS A 367 -51.76 -4.00 -7.27
C LYS A 367 -53.20 -4.31 -7.63
N LYS A 368 -54.16 -3.78 -6.87
CA LYS A 368 -55.60 -4.01 -7.12
C LYS A 368 -56.02 -3.62 -8.54
N ILE A 369 -55.43 -2.57 -9.09
CA ILE A 369 -55.73 -2.05 -10.43
C ILE A 369 -55.04 -2.81 -11.57
N ASP A 370 -54.06 -3.66 -11.27
CA ASP A 370 -53.26 -4.32 -12.29
C ASP A 370 -54.08 -5.44 -12.94
N ASN A 371 -54.15 -5.46 -14.27
CA ASN A 371 -54.74 -6.55 -15.05
C ASN A 371 -53.64 -7.56 -15.45
N ASP A 372 -52.90 -8.04 -14.45
CA ASP A 372 -51.82 -9.00 -14.65
C ASP A 372 -52.37 -10.30 -15.23
N ILE A 373 -51.72 -10.81 -16.28
CA ILE A 373 -52.03 -12.12 -16.87
C ILE A 373 -50.99 -13.19 -16.47
N SER A 374 -49.84 -12.77 -15.94
CA SER A 374 -48.80 -13.60 -15.37
C SER A 374 -47.82 -12.72 -14.58
N LYS A 375 -46.99 -13.32 -13.73
CA LYS A 375 -45.86 -12.65 -13.08
C LYS A 375 -44.59 -13.48 -13.19
N SER A 376 -43.46 -12.79 -13.15
CA SER A 376 -42.14 -13.41 -13.16
C SER A 376 -41.19 -12.76 -12.16
N ALA A 377 -40.26 -13.55 -11.63
CA ALA A 377 -39.20 -13.09 -10.74
C ALA A 377 -37.88 -13.82 -11.04
N GLY A 378 -36.79 -13.06 -11.08
CA GLY A 378 -35.45 -13.57 -11.33
C GLY A 378 -34.46 -12.43 -11.59
N LEU A 379 -33.18 -12.75 -11.57
CA LEU A 379 -32.13 -11.81 -11.97
C LEU A 379 -32.12 -11.59 -13.48
N PHE A 380 -32.28 -12.68 -14.23
CA PHE A 380 -32.40 -12.69 -15.68
C PHE A 380 -33.74 -13.32 -16.09
N LYS A 381 -34.36 -12.79 -17.14
CA LYS A 381 -35.43 -13.51 -17.82
C LYS A 381 -34.83 -14.61 -18.68
N GLU A 382 -33.74 -14.33 -19.39
CA GLU A 382 -33.03 -15.30 -20.21
C GLU A 382 -31.51 -15.16 -20.07
N LEU A 383 -30.83 -16.29 -19.86
CA LEU A 383 -29.41 -16.46 -20.10
C LEU A 383 -29.25 -17.28 -21.38
N ASP A 384 -28.49 -16.78 -22.35
CA ASP A 384 -28.22 -17.48 -23.61
C ASP A 384 -26.76 -17.33 -23.99
N GLY A 385 -25.98 -18.39 -23.84
CA GLY A 385 -24.52 -18.35 -24.06
C GLY A 385 -23.74 -17.62 -22.96
N ALA A 386 -24.36 -17.38 -21.80
CA ALA A 386 -23.73 -16.67 -20.69
C ALA A 386 -22.70 -17.54 -19.96
N TYR A 387 -21.70 -16.89 -19.35
CA TYR A 387 -20.69 -17.54 -18.51
C TYR A 387 -20.59 -16.84 -17.16
N ILE A 388 -20.80 -17.54 -16.05
CA ILE A 388 -20.69 -16.98 -14.70
C ILE A 388 -19.73 -17.84 -13.88
N GLU A 389 -18.72 -17.21 -13.28
CA GLU A 389 -17.76 -17.94 -12.45
C GLU A 389 -17.38 -17.28 -11.13
N ASN A 390 -17.03 -18.10 -10.15
CA ASN A 390 -16.45 -17.71 -8.85
C ASN A 390 -17.26 -16.61 -8.15
N LEU A 391 -18.58 -16.83 -8.01
CA LEU A 391 -19.51 -15.83 -7.47
C LEU A 391 -20.42 -16.47 -6.43
N THR A 392 -20.58 -15.79 -5.31
CA THR A 392 -21.55 -16.18 -4.27
C THR A 392 -22.76 -15.25 -4.29
N PHE A 393 -23.96 -15.80 -4.25
CA PHE A 393 -25.20 -15.07 -3.99
C PHE A 393 -25.58 -15.30 -2.51
N GLU A 394 -25.46 -14.26 -1.70
CA GLU A 394 -25.70 -14.32 -0.24
C GLU A 394 -27.01 -13.61 0.10
N ASP A 395 -27.87 -14.24 0.89
CA ASP A 395 -29.14 -13.68 1.38
C ASP A 395 -30.09 -13.22 0.24
N MET A 396 -30.24 -14.09 -0.76
CA MET A 396 -31.14 -13.85 -1.88
C MET A 396 -32.58 -14.21 -1.52
N THR A 397 -33.53 -13.32 -1.75
CA THR A 397 -34.93 -13.53 -1.39
C THR A 397 -35.90 -13.17 -2.52
N VAL A 398 -36.82 -14.08 -2.84
CA VAL A 398 -37.98 -13.83 -3.69
C VAL A 398 -39.25 -13.85 -2.84
N LYS A 399 -39.96 -12.72 -2.78
CA LYS A 399 -41.27 -12.61 -2.08
C LYS A 399 -42.36 -12.28 -3.07
N LEU A 400 -43.34 -13.16 -3.18
CA LEU A 400 -44.50 -13.00 -4.06
C LEU A 400 -45.73 -12.56 -3.26
N ASN A 401 -46.39 -11.51 -3.74
CA ASN A 401 -47.71 -11.06 -3.27
C ASN A 401 -48.61 -10.82 -4.48
N VAL A 402 -48.92 -11.92 -5.15
CA VAL A 402 -49.60 -11.95 -6.45
C VAL A 402 -51.08 -12.27 -6.26
N LYS A 403 -51.94 -11.80 -7.17
CA LYS A 403 -53.36 -12.16 -7.18
C LYS A 403 -53.53 -13.67 -7.42
N SER A 404 -54.53 -14.27 -6.80
CA SER A 404 -54.97 -15.64 -7.12
C SER A 404 -55.42 -15.75 -8.59
N GLY A 405 -55.27 -16.94 -9.17
CA GLY A 405 -55.76 -17.26 -10.51
C GLY A 405 -54.86 -16.83 -11.67
N ILE A 406 -53.65 -16.31 -11.42
CA ILE A 406 -52.68 -16.00 -12.48
C ILE A 406 -51.40 -16.83 -12.37
N PRO A 407 -50.81 -17.26 -13.51
CA PRO A 407 -49.60 -18.06 -13.50
C PRO A 407 -48.38 -17.25 -13.05
N VAL A 408 -47.46 -17.93 -12.38
CA VAL A 408 -46.21 -17.35 -11.88
C VAL A 408 -45.00 -18.19 -12.26
N PHE A 409 -43.94 -17.52 -12.70
CA PHE A 409 -42.69 -18.12 -13.15
C PHE A 409 -41.51 -17.53 -12.37
N VAL A 410 -40.87 -18.33 -11.52
CA VAL A 410 -39.70 -17.91 -10.76
C VAL A 410 -38.49 -18.72 -11.19
N GLY A 411 -37.39 -18.05 -11.46
CA GLY A 411 -36.06 -18.65 -11.54
C GLY A 411 -35.09 -17.64 -10.95
N THR A 412 -34.50 -17.95 -9.80
CA THR A 412 -33.80 -16.92 -8.98
C THR A 412 -32.65 -16.28 -9.77
N LEU A 413 -31.85 -17.10 -10.46
CA LEU A 413 -30.83 -16.65 -11.38
C LEU A 413 -31.46 -16.34 -12.74
N ALA A 414 -32.15 -17.30 -13.36
CA ALA A 414 -32.83 -17.04 -14.63
C ALA A 414 -34.14 -17.82 -14.80
N ILE A 415 -35.10 -17.23 -15.53
CA ILE A 415 -36.29 -17.99 -15.93
C ILE A 415 -35.90 -19.04 -16.98
N GLN A 416 -35.21 -18.62 -18.03
CA GLN A 416 -34.67 -19.52 -19.05
C GLN A 416 -33.16 -19.45 -19.08
N ALA A 417 -32.49 -20.59 -19.17
CA ALA A 417 -31.04 -20.66 -19.36
C ALA A 417 -30.72 -21.64 -20.49
N ASN A 418 -30.13 -21.14 -21.56
CA ASN A 418 -29.70 -21.91 -22.72
C ASN A 418 -28.18 -21.75 -22.89
N ASN A 419 -27.46 -22.84 -23.19
CA ASN A 419 -26.03 -22.81 -23.50
C ASN A 419 -25.19 -22.04 -22.46
N THR A 420 -25.59 -22.08 -21.19
CA THR A 420 -25.04 -21.28 -20.11
C THR A 420 -24.09 -22.11 -19.27
N ASP A 421 -22.94 -21.51 -18.95
CA ASP A 421 -21.89 -22.13 -18.15
C ASP A 421 -21.83 -21.45 -16.77
N LEU A 422 -22.04 -22.23 -15.72
CA LEU A 422 -21.81 -21.81 -14.34
C LEU A 422 -20.65 -22.59 -13.75
N LYS A 423 -19.67 -21.88 -13.17
CA LYS A 423 -18.49 -22.50 -12.55
C LYS A 423 -18.18 -21.91 -11.18
N ASN A 424 -18.17 -22.72 -10.13
CA ASN A 424 -17.94 -22.25 -8.75
C ASN A 424 -18.91 -21.13 -8.35
N VAL A 425 -20.21 -21.41 -8.54
CA VAL A 425 -21.28 -20.46 -8.20
C VAL A 425 -22.03 -20.99 -6.99
N HIS A 426 -22.11 -20.19 -5.94
CA HIS A 426 -22.65 -20.63 -4.66
C HIS A 426 -23.86 -19.78 -4.27
N PHE A 427 -24.89 -20.40 -3.73
CA PHE A 427 -26.06 -19.72 -3.16
C PHE A 427 -26.08 -19.97 -1.66
N GLU A 428 -25.97 -18.93 -0.86
CA GLU A 428 -26.01 -19.00 0.60
C GLU A 428 -27.23 -18.25 1.09
N SER A 429 -28.12 -18.95 1.80
CA SER A 429 -29.37 -18.39 2.32
C SER A 429 -30.33 -17.89 1.23
N LEU A 430 -30.71 -18.78 0.32
CA LEU A 430 -31.76 -18.50 -0.67
C LEU A 430 -33.15 -18.76 -0.09
N THR A 431 -34.04 -17.77 -0.16
CA THR A 431 -35.45 -17.91 0.24
C THR A 431 -36.40 -17.58 -0.91
N ILE A 432 -37.34 -18.49 -1.20
CA ILE A 432 -38.45 -18.26 -2.13
C ILE A 432 -39.77 -18.45 -1.35
N ASP A 433 -40.61 -17.42 -1.32
CA ASP A 433 -41.94 -17.45 -0.72
C ASP A 433 -42.99 -17.06 -1.78
N THR A 434 -43.81 -18.02 -2.19
CA THR A 434 -44.86 -17.81 -3.19
C THR A 434 -46.08 -17.07 -2.65
N GLY A 435 -46.16 -16.94 -1.32
CA GLY A 435 -47.21 -16.21 -0.63
C GLY A 435 -48.61 -16.82 -0.82
N ARG A 436 -49.63 -16.06 -0.42
CA ARG A 436 -51.03 -16.54 -0.41
C ARG A 436 -51.68 -16.58 -1.79
N GLY A 437 -51.04 -16.02 -2.82
CA GLY A 437 -51.54 -16.06 -4.20
C GLY A 437 -51.39 -17.44 -4.83
N ASP A 438 -50.50 -18.26 -4.28
CA ASP A 438 -50.29 -19.66 -4.64
C ASP A 438 -51.30 -20.54 -3.89
N ASP A 439 -52.57 -20.49 -4.33
CA ASP A 439 -53.70 -21.21 -3.75
C ASP A 439 -54.08 -22.47 -4.53
N GLY A 440 -53.23 -22.86 -5.50
CA GLY A 440 -53.43 -24.01 -6.39
C GLY A 440 -54.44 -23.82 -7.51
N THR A 441 -54.99 -22.61 -7.69
CA THR A 441 -55.92 -22.33 -8.80
C THR A 441 -55.21 -22.01 -10.12
N ALA A 442 -53.93 -21.65 -10.07
CA ALA A 442 -53.13 -21.29 -11.23
C ALA A 442 -51.75 -21.98 -11.21
N THR A 443 -51.10 -22.02 -12.37
CA THR A 443 -49.80 -22.66 -12.52
C THR A 443 -48.70 -21.81 -11.89
N TYR A 444 -48.08 -22.33 -10.83
CA TYR A 444 -46.84 -21.81 -10.28
C TYR A 444 -45.70 -22.73 -10.71
N LYS A 445 -44.69 -22.18 -11.38
CA LYS A 445 -43.46 -22.89 -11.67
C LYS A 445 -42.27 -22.16 -11.07
N ILE A 446 -41.50 -22.85 -10.25
CA ILE A 446 -40.46 -22.29 -9.39
C ILE A 446 -39.16 -23.05 -9.63
N GLY A 447 -38.12 -22.34 -10.03
CA GLY A 447 -36.75 -22.82 -10.11
C GLY A 447 -35.89 -22.14 -9.04
N ASP A 448 -35.16 -22.92 -8.27
CA ASP A 448 -34.21 -22.40 -7.29
C ASP A 448 -32.98 -21.73 -7.92
N VAL A 449 -32.61 -22.10 -9.15
CA VAL A 449 -31.60 -21.43 -10.00
C VAL A 449 -32.22 -21.06 -11.34
N PHE A 450 -32.68 -22.06 -12.08
CA PHE A 450 -33.33 -21.91 -13.38
C PHE A 450 -34.74 -22.47 -13.35
N LEU A 451 -35.68 -21.80 -14.02
CA LEU A 451 -36.99 -22.42 -14.25
C LEU A 451 -36.93 -23.47 -15.36
N THR A 452 -36.35 -23.12 -16.51
CA THR A 452 -36.11 -24.02 -17.64
C THR A 452 -34.66 -23.93 -18.08
N ASP A 453 -34.05 -25.07 -18.37
CA ASP A 453 -32.67 -25.19 -18.83
C ASP A 453 -32.53 -26.01 -20.11
N GLU A 454 -31.59 -25.63 -20.96
CA GLU A 454 -31.19 -26.38 -22.16
C GLU A 454 -29.68 -26.26 -22.40
N ASN A 455 -28.98 -27.40 -22.52
CA ASN A 455 -27.55 -27.48 -22.86
C ASN A 455 -26.61 -26.65 -21.95
N ASN A 456 -26.95 -26.53 -20.65
CA ASN A 456 -26.13 -25.81 -19.69
C ASN A 456 -25.02 -26.69 -19.09
N LYS A 457 -23.90 -26.07 -18.71
CA LYS A 457 -22.78 -26.74 -18.03
C LYS A 457 -22.62 -26.17 -16.63
N LEU A 458 -22.76 -27.03 -15.62
CA LEU A 458 -22.71 -26.65 -14.22
C LEU A 458 -21.53 -27.37 -13.55
N GLU A 459 -20.54 -26.61 -13.11
CA GLU A 459 -19.34 -27.09 -12.45
C GLU A 459 -19.26 -26.47 -11.05
N ASN A 460 -19.39 -27.28 -10.00
CA ASN A 460 -19.35 -26.79 -8.61
C ASN A 460 -20.39 -25.67 -8.34
N VAL A 461 -21.66 -25.94 -8.70
CA VAL A 461 -22.79 -25.07 -8.37
C VAL A 461 -23.50 -25.64 -7.15
N THR A 462 -23.56 -24.90 -6.05
CA THR A 462 -24.07 -25.42 -4.77
C THR A 462 -24.98 -24.42 -4.07
N GLY A 463 -25.88 -24.93 -3.22
CA GLY A 463 -26.71 -24.11 -2.34
C GLY A 463 -26.57 -24.54 -0.88
N SER A 464 -26.68 -23.59 0.03
CA SER A 464 -26.80 -23.82 1.48
C SER A 464 -27.93 -22.97 2.04
N ASN A 465 -28.67 -23.51 3.02
CA ASN A 465 -29.83 -22.85 3.63
C ASN A 465 -30.90 -22.42 2.62
N VAL A 466 -31.17 -23.25 1.61
CA VAL A 466 -32.19 -22.98 0.59
C VAL A 466 -33.59 -23.32 1.15
N THR A 467 -34.47 -22.34 1.18
CA THR A 467 -35.86 -22.48 1.66
C THR A 467 -36.84 -22.10 0.57
N ILE A 468 -37.71 -23.03 0.17
CA ILE A 468 -38.80 -22.78 -0.80
C ILE A 468 -40.13 -23.05 -0.10
N THR A 469 -40.93 -22.00 0.08
CA THR A 469 -42.30 -22.08 0.58
C THR A 469 -43.25 -21.89 -0.58
N ALA A 470 -43.86 -23.00 -1.04
CA ALA A 470 -44.81 -23.02 -2.14
C ALA A 470 -45.99 -23.97 -1.84
N SER A 471 -47.08 -23.85 -2.60
CA SER A 471 -48.22 -24.76 -2.49
C SER A 471 -47.85 -26.18 -2.94
N GLU A 472 -48.62 -27.17 -2.48
CA GLU A 472 -48.44 -28.57 -2.91
C GLU A 472 -48.65 -28.78 -4.42
N THR A 473 -49.32 -27.83 -5.09
CA THR A 473 -49.57 -27.87 -6.53
C THR A 473 -48.51 -27.16 -7.36
N ALA A 474 -47.59 -26.42 -6.73
CA ALA A 474 -46.53 -25.71 -7.42
C ALA A 474 -45.52 -26.71 -8.04
N GLN A 475 -45.09 -26.41 -9.27
CA GLN A 475 -44.05 -27.18 -9.96
C GLN A 475 -42.69 -26.62 -9.55
N VAL A 476 -42.00 -27.31 -8.64
CA VAL A 476 -40.70 -26.86 -8.13
C VAL A 476 -39.58 -27.66 -8.81
N ASN A 477 -38.67 -26.96 -9.47
CA ASN A 477 -37.41 -27.46 -10.00
C ASN A 477 -36.28 -27.09 -9.02
N VAL A 478 -35.58 -28.09 -8.49
CA VAL A 478 -34.53 -27.93 -7.49
C VAL A 478 -33.23 -28.43 -8.08
N LEU A 479 -32.29 -27.51 -8.29
CA LEU A 479 -30.95 -27.75 -8.79
C LEU A 479 -29.93 -27.75 -7.65
N LEU A 480 -30.14 -26.90 -6.66
CA LEU A 480 -29.38 -26.82 -5.44
C LEU A 480 -29.88 -27.94 -4.52
N GLY A 481 -29.22 -29.10 -4.59
CA GLY A 481 -29.55 -30.24 -3.73
C GLY A 481 -29.67 -29.81 -2.25
N GLN A 482 -30.68 -30.36 -1.56
CA GLN A 482 -30.92 -30.08 -0.14
C GLN A 482 -29.85 -30.66 0.78
#